data_AF-A0AAD4XVQ4-F1
#
_entry.id   AF-A0AAD4XVQ4-F1
#
_cell.length_a   1.000
_cell.length_b   1.000
_cell.length_c   1.000
_cell.angle_alpha   90.00
_cell.angle_beta   90.00
_cell.angle_gamma   90.00
#
_symmetry.space_group_name_H-M   'P 1'
#
loop_
_entity.id
_entity.type
_entity.pdbx_description
1 polymer ?
#
loop_
_entity_poly.entity_id
_entity_poly.type
_entity_poly.pdbx_seq_one_letter_code
_entity_poly.pdbx_strand_id
1 'polypeptide(L)'
;MEVVLGGITSLSDELTWFKNEASKWDVMLHGIAPQKTNQDYCRFLKSLMSAEVDYTVAITAFWAIETVYQKSFAYCLEDGSKNPAELIDTCQRWGNEGFGQYCQTLQGITNRCLEKGTDDIRSKAEATFIRVLEYEIEFWNMSQGRD
;
A
#
# COMPACT_ATOMS: atom_id res chain seq x y z
N MET A 1 6.02 18.96 -8.70
CA MET A 1 4.79 18.42 -8.10
C MET A 1 5.16 17.77 -6.78
N GLU A 2 4.44 18.06 -5.71
CA GLU A 2 4.70 17.51 -4.37
C GLU A 2 4.11 16.09 -4.29
N VAL A 3 4.94 15.09 -4.61
CA VAL A 3 4.50 13.68 -4.79
C VAL A 3 3.81 13.14 -3.55
N VAL A 4 4.40 13.33 -2.37
CA VAL A 4 3.82 12.87 -1.10
C VAL A 4 2.50 13.57 -0.79
N LEU A 5 2.40 14.88 -1.03
CA LEU A 5 1.16 15.64 -0.81
C LEU A 5 0.03 15.16 -1.74
N GLY A 6 0.36 14.85 -2.99
CA GLY A 6 -0.59 14.26 -3.94
C GLY A 6 -1.17 12.96 -3.42
N GLY A 7 -0.33 12.06 -2.91
CA GLY A 7 -0.78 10.80 -2.30
C GLY A 7 -1.69 11.01 -1.10
N ILE A 8 -1.31 11.88 -0.16
CA ILE A 8 -2.13 12.20 1.03
C ILE A 8 -3.48 12.79 0.63
N THR A 9 -3.54 13.60 -0.42
CA THR A 9 -4.80 14.18 -0.91
C THR A 9 -5.72 13.09 -1.44
N SER A 10 -5.18 12.12 -2.19
CA SER A 10 -5.94 10.97 -2.71
C SER A 10 -6.53 10.10 -1.59
N LEU A 11 -5.88 9.99 -0.42
CA LEU A 11 -6.41 9.21 0.71
C LEU A 11 -7.77 9.73 1.20
N SER A 12 -8.06 11.03 1.08
CA SER A 12 -9.37 11.57 1.44
C SER A 12 -10.48 11.02 0.53
N ASP A 13 -10.19 10.93 -0.77
CA ASP A 13 -11.11 10.37 -1.76
C ASP A 13 -11.26 8.85 -1.58
N GLU A 14 -10.16 8.15 -1.27
CA GLU A 14 -10.19 6.72 -0.95
C GLU A 14 -11.05 6.41 0.29
N LEU A 15 -10.90 7.17 1.37
CA LEU A 15 -11.72 7.02 2.57
C LEU A 15 -13.21 7.23 2.28
N THR A 16 -13.53 8.17 1.39
CA THR A 16 -14.91 8.40 0.95
C THR A 16 -15.43 7.22 0.13
N TRP A 17 -14.60 6.68 -0.77
CA TRP A 17 -14.96 5.51 -1.56
C TRP A 17 -15.18 4.27 -0.69
N PHE A 18 -14.31 3.98 0.29
CA PHE A 18 -14.49 2.85 1.21
C PHE A 18 -15.80 2.93 1.99
N LYS A 19 -16.21 4.13 2.42
CA LYS A 19 -17.50 4.34 3.09
C LYS A 19 -18.69 4.05 2.16
N ASN A 20 -18.59 4.46 0.91
CA ASN A 20 -19.63 4.22 -0.09
C ASN A 20 -19.75 2.73 -0.42
N GLU A 21 -18.62 2.03 -0.65
CA GLU A 21 -18.65 0.58 -0.88
C GLU A 21 -19.16 -0.17 0.35
N ALA A 22 -18.76 0.21 1.56
CA ALA A 22 -19.28 -0.41 2.77
C ALA A 22 -20.81 -0.27 2.87
N SER A 23 -21.36 0.90 2.55
CA SER A 23 -22.81 1.09 2.50
C SER A 23 -23.49 0.28 1.39
N LYS A 24 -22.86 0.14 0.22
CA LYS A 24 -23.37 -0.63 -0.92
C LYS A 24 -23.44 -2.12 -0.62
N TRP A 25 -22.45 -2.65 0.11
CA TRP A 25 -22.31 -4.07 0.44
C TRP A 25 -22.84 -4.44 1.84
N ASP A 26 -23.54 -3.53 2.52
CA ASP A 26 -24.08 -3.71 3.88
C ASP A 26 -22.99 -4.13 4.90
N VAL A 27 -21.79 -3.59 4.75
CA VAL A 27 -20.65 -3.81 5.65
C VAL A 27 -20.61 -2.71 6.71
N MET A 28 -20.84 -3.08 7.96
CA MET A 28 -20.77 -2.15 9.09
C MET A 28 -19.30 -1.89 9.49
N LEU A 29 -18.71 -0.79 9.01
CA LEU A 29 -17.32 -0.43 9.35
C LEU A 29 -17.10 -0.16 10.86
N HIS A 30 -18.14 0.29 11.57
CA HIS A 30 -18.05 0.49 13.02
C HIS A 30 -18.15 -0.86 13.75
N GLY A 31 -17.35 -1.02 14.80
CA GLY A 31 -17.43 -2.22 15.64
C GLY A 31 -16.73 -3.47 15.08
N ILE A 32 -16.17 -3.41 13.86
CA ILE A 32 -15.28 -4.47 13.36
C ILE A 32 -13.96 -4.39 14.15
N ALA A 33 -13.68 -5.44 14.93
CA ALA A 33 -12.39 -5.56 15.59
C ALA A 33 -11.31 -5.84 14.52
N PRO A 34 -10.24 -5.02 14.44
CA PRO A 34 -9.15 -5.29 13.50
C PRO A 34 -8.50 -6.63 13.88
N GLN A 35 -8.30 -7.50 12.90
CA GLN A 35 -7.56 -8.74 13.10
C GLN A 35 -6.12 -8.46 13.54
N LYS A 36 -5.48 -9.46 14.17
CA LYS A 36 -4.12 -9.33 14.72
C LYS A 36 -3.11 -8.82 13.69
N THR A 37 -3.11 -9.38 12.47
CA THR A 37 -2.22 -8.97 11.39
C THR A 37 -2.39 -7.49 11.02
N ASN A 38 -3.63 -6.99 10.93
CA ASN A 38 -3.88 -5.57 10.66
C ASN A 38 -3.32 -4.69 11.79
N GLN A 39 -3.52 -5.09 13.06
CA GLN A 39 -2.96 -4.37 14.20
C GLN A 39 -1.43 -4.38 14.21
N ASP A 40 -0.81 -5.52 13.90
CA ASP A 40 0.65 -5.69 13.83
C ASP A 40 1.24 -4.82 12.71
N TYR A 41 0.61 -4.81 11.53
CA TYR A 41 1.06 -3.99 10.41
C TYR A 41 0.93 -2.49 10.75
N CYS A 42 -0.20 -2.06 11.31
CA CYS A 42 -0.37 -0.68 11.77
C CYS A 42 0.66 -0.27 12.84
N ARG A 43 1.05 -1.17 13.75
CA ARG A 43 2.12 -0.90 14.73
C ARG A 43 3.49 -0.76 14.07
N PHE A 44 3.78 -1.59 13.07
CA PHE A 44 4.99 -1.44 12.27
C PHE A 44 5.03 -0.10 11.54
N LEU A 45 3.94 0.30 10.86
CA LEU A 45 3.89 1.61 10.20
C LEU A 45 4.12 2.77 11.18
N LYS A 46 3.53 2.71 12.38
CA LYS A 46 3.79 3.69 13.45
C LYS A 46 5.25 3.73 13.88
N SER A 47 5.95 2.60 13.91
CA SER A 47 7.38 2.57 14.25
C SER A 47 8.24 3.29 13.21
N LEU A 48 7.83 3.28 11.94
CA LEU A 48 8.51 3.99 10.85
C LEU A 48 8.31 5.51 10.89
N MET A 49 7.40 6.01 11.73
CA MET A 49 7.14 7.45 11.91
C MET A 49 8.07 8.12 12.94
N SER A 50 8.92 7.35 13.61
CA SER A 50 9.89 7.91 14.56
C SER A 50 10.90 8.81 13.83
N ALA A 51 11.28 9.93 14.45
CA ALA A 51 12.30 10.84 13.91
C ALA A 51 13.70 10.19 13.83
N GLU A 52 13.90 9.05 14.47
CA GLU A 52 15.14 8.27 14.40
C GLU A 52 15.25 7.41 13.13
N VAL A 53 14.14 7.24 12.39
CA VAL A 53 14.13 6.47 11.15
C VAL A 53 14.64 7.34 10.01
N ASP A 54 15.66 6.84 9.30
CA ASP A 54 16.20 7.53 8.14
C ASP A 54 15.15 7.69 7.04
N TYR A 55 15.11 8.85 6.39
CA TYR A 55 14.15 9.15 5.33
C TYR A 55 14.19 8.10 4.20
N THR A 56 15.37 7.57 3.87
CA THR A 56 15.54 6.53 2.84
C THR A 56 14.78 5.26 3.23
N VAL A 57 14.82 4.88 4.50
CA VAL A 57 14.10 3.70 5.00
C VAL A 57 12.58 3.93 4.94
N ALA A 58 12.12 5.10 5.40
CA ALA A 58 10.71 5.44 5.39
C ALA A 58 10.14 5.54 3.96
N ILE A 59 10.85 6.18 3.02
CA ILE A 59 10.39 6.30 1.64
C ILE A 59 10.42 4.96 0.90
N THR A 60 11.37 4.06 1.22
CA THR A 60 11.37 2.69 0.71
C THR A 60 10.13 1.92 1.15
N ALA A 61 9.74 2.02 2.43
CA ALA A 61 8.53 1.40 2.91
C ALA A 61 7.28 1.96 2.20
N PHE A 62 7.20 3.29 2.09
CA PHE A 62 6.06 3.95 1.44
C PHE A 62 5.91 3.54 -0.03
N TRP A 63 7.00 3.57 -0.80
CA TRP A 63 7.00 3.09 -2.18
C TRP A 63 6.56 1.62 -2.30
N ALA A 64 7.03 0.76 -1.41
CA ALA A 64 6.73 -0.67 -1.45
C ALA A 64 5.24 -0.95 -1.22
N ILE A 65 4.63 -0.31 -0.22
CA ILE A 65 3.20 -0.44 0.11
C ILE A 65 2.33 -0.07 -1.10
N GLU A 66 2.56 1.12 -1.66
CA GLU A 66 1.81 1.61 -2.82
C GLU A 66 1.98 0.71 -4.04
N THR A 67 3.22 0.25 -4.28
CA THR A 67 3.55 -0.58 -5.45
C THR A 67 2.95 -1.98 -5.35
N VAL A 68 2.84 -2.56 -4.16
CA VAL A 68 2.19 -3.87 -4.00
C VAL A 68 0.72 -3.78 -4.37
N TYR A 69 0.00 -2.76 -3.92
CA TYR A 69 -1.39 -2.53 -4.33
C TYR A 69 -1.48 -2.30 -5.84
N GLN A 70 -0.63 -1.44 -6.39
CA GLN A 70 -0.64 -1.14 -7.82
C GLN A 70 -0.46 -2.40 -8.67
N LYS A 71 0.54 -3.22 -8.36
CA LYS A 71 0.82 -4.45 -9.10
C LYS A 71 -0.30 -5.47 -8.97
N SER A 72 -0.82 -5.67 -7.76
CA SER A 72 -1.91 -6.62 -7.50
C SER A 72 -3.17 -6.26 -8.29
N PHE A 73 -3.56 -4.98 -8.31
CA PHE A 73 -4.77 -4.55 -9.01
C PHE A 73 -4.57 -4.33 -10.51
N ALA A 74 -3.36 -3.99 -10.97
CA ALA A 74 -3.05 -4.01 -12.40
C ALA A 74 -3.19 -5.41 -12.98
N TYR A 75 -2.75 -6.44 -12.25
CA TYR A 75 -2.99 -7.84 -12.62
C TYR A 75 -4.47 -8.18 -12.72
N CYS A 76 -5.32 -7.60 -11.85
CA CYS A 76 -6.77 -7.74 -11.96
C CYS A 76 -7.38 -7.08 -13.21
N LEU A 77 -6.65 -6.22 -13.92
CA LEU A 77 -7.14 -5.56 -15.14
C LEU A 77 -6.57 -6.21 -16.42
N GLU A 78 -5.67 -7.19 -16.29
CA GLU A 78 -5.10 -7.89 -17.44
C GLU A 78 -6.15 -8.71 -18.20
N ASP A 79 -5.92 -8.86 -19.50
CA ASP A 79 -6.75 -9.67 -20.39
C ASP A 79 -6.81 -11.13 -19.90
N GLY A 80 -8.03 -11.66 -19.77
CA GLY A 80 -8.26 -13.02 -19.29
C GLY A 80 -8.38 -13.15 -17.77
N SER A 81 -8.27 -12.06 -17.02
CA SER A 81 -8.63 -12.03 -15.61
C SER A 81 -10.13 -12.36 -15.41
N LYS A 82 -10.45 -13.13 -14.37
CA LYS A 82 -11.81 -13.61 -14.08
C LYS A 82 -12.43 -12.87 -12.88
N ASN A 83 -12.20 -11.56 -12.82
CA ASN A 83 -12.70 -10.76 -11.71
C ASN A 83 -14.23 -10.62 -11.78
N PRO A 84 -14.94 -10.71 -10.65
CA PRO A 84 -16.36 -10.40 -10.59
C PRO A 84 -16.62 -8.99 -11.13
N ALA A 85 -17.65 -8.82 -11.97
CA ALA A 85 -17.96 -7.55 -12.61
C ALA A 85 -18.18 -6.42 -11.57
N GLU A 86 -18.76 -6.77 -10.43
CA GLU A 86 -19.01 -5.87 -9.29
C GLU A 86 -17.75 -5.34 -8.59
N LEU A 87 -16.58 -5.95 -8.82
CA LEU A 87 -15.30 -5.54 -8.24
C LEU A 87 -14.37 -4.83 -9.24
N ILE A 88 -14.79 -4.62 -10.49
CA ILE A 88 -13.98 -3.95 -11.51
C ILE A 88 -13.61 -2.53 -11.08
N ASP A 89 -14.52 -1.78 -10.46
CA ASP A 89 -14.25 -0.42 -9.99
C ASP A 89 -13.14 -0.39 -8.93
N THR A 90 -13.10 -1.40 -8.06
CA THR A 90 -12.04 -1.60 -7.08
C THR A 90 -10.70 -1.82 -7.78
N CYS A 91 -10.69 -2.67 -8.81
CA CYS A 91 -9.50 -2.94 -9.61
C CYS A 91 -9.00 -1.68 -10.33
N GLN A 92 -9.91 -0.85 -10.85
CA GLN A 92 -9.55 0.40 -11.51
C GLN A 92 -8.93 1.44 -10.56
N ARG A 93 -9.26 1.45 -9.26
CA ARG A 93 -8.69 2.45 -8.33
C ARG A 93 -7.17 2.36 -8.21
N TRP A 94 -6.65 1.15 -8.05
CA TRP A 94 -5.21 0.92 -7.87
C TRP A 94 -4.54 0.29 -9.10
N GLY A 95 -5.31 -0.25 -10.05
CA GLY A 95 -4.76 -0.84 -11.28
C GLY A 95 -4.58 0.15 -12.42
N ASN A 96 -5.13 1.36 -12.34
CA ASN A 96 -5.05 2.33 -13.45
C ASN A 96 -3.63 2.87 -13.69
N GLU A 97 -3.42 3.39 -14.89
CA GLU A 97 -2.13 3.97 -15.33
C GLU A 97 -1.68 5.16 -14.46
N GLY A 98 -2.61 5.99 -13.99
CA GLY A 98 -2.31 7.15 -13.15
C GLY A 98 -1.67 6.77 -11.83
N PHE A 99 -2.22 5.76 -11.14
CA PHE A 99 -1.63 5.22 -9.92
C PHE A 99 -0.32 4.46 -10.20
N GLY A 100 -0.21 3.81 -11.37
CA GLY A 100 1.06 3.28 -11.89
C GLY A 100 2.15 4.35 -11.99
N GLN A 101 1.85 5.48 -12.61
CA GLN A 101 2.77 6.59 -12.76
C GLN A 101 3.15 7.23 -11.41
N TYR A 102 2.21 7.28 -10.47
CA TYR A 102 2.46 7.69 -9.10
C TYR A 102 3.50 6.79 -8.41
N CYS A 103 3.30 5.48 -8.46
CA CYS A 103 4.23 4.50 -7.89
C CYS A 103 5.62 4.55 -8.55
N GLN A 104 5.69 4.73 -9.87
CA GLN A 104 6.97 4.91 -10.57
C GLN A 104 7.69 6.19 -10.13
N THR A 105 6.95 7.26 -9.85
CA THR A 105 7.53 8.51 -9.34
C THR A 105 8.11 8.31 -7.94
N LEU A 106 7.40 7.59 -7.06
CA LEU A 106 7.91 7.20 -5.74
C LEU A 106 9.16 6.31 -5.86
N GLN A 107 9.17 5.38 -6.82
CA GLN A 107 10.34 4.54 -7.09
C GLN A 107 11.56 5.40 -7.46
N GLY A 108 11.39 6.40 -8.34
CA GLY A 108 12.45 7.32 -8.71
C GLY A 108 13.00 8.13 -7.53
N ILE A 109 12.15 8.54 -6.58
CA ILE A 109 12.61 9.18 -5.34
C ILE A 109 13.43 8.19 -4.51
N THR A 110 12.88 6.99 -4.30
CA THR A 110 13.49 5.93 -3.48
C THR A 110 14.86 5.53 -4.01
N ASN A 111 14.99 5.28 -5.32
CA ASN A 111 16.25 4.92 -5.96
C ASN A 111 17.34 5.99 -5.74
N ARG A 112 17.00 7.27 -5.91
CA ARG A 112 17.95 8.38 -5.67
C ARG A 112 18.39 8.48 -4.21
N CYS A 113 17.52 8.15 -3.26
CA CYS A 113 17.87 8.11 -1.84
C CYS A 113 18.81 6.93 -1.55
N LEU A 114 18.50 5.73 -2.07
CA LEU A 114 19.32 4.54 -1.92
C LEU A 114 20.71 4.71 -2.53
N GLU A 115 20.81 5.30 -3.72
CA GLU A 115 22.09 5.61 -4.38
C GLU A 115 23.02 6.47 -3.51
N LYS A 116 22.46 7.39 -2.72
CA LYS A 116 23.20 8.28 -1.82
C LYS A 116 23.38 7.72 -0.41
N GLY A 117 22.61 6.70 -0.03
CA GLY A 117 22.66 6.06 1.28
C GLY A 117 23.95 5.30 1.50
N THR A 118 24.38 5.23 2.77
CA THR A 118 25.45 4.33 3.21
C THR A 118 25.00 2.87 3.12
N ASP A 119 25.94 1.94 3.18
CA ASP A 119 25.61 0.51 3.19
C ASP A 119 24.69 0.14 4.36
N ASP A 120 24.89 0.72 5.55
CA ASP A 120 24.00 0.54 6.70
C ASP A 120 22.56 1.00 6.41
N ILE A 121 22.38 2.18 5.80
CA ILE A 121 21.05 2.69 5.43
C ILE A 121 20.41 1.78 4.37
N ARG A 122 21.18 1.33 3.38
CA ARG A 122 20.69 0.41 2.34
C ARG A 122 20.25 -0.92 2.93
N SER A 123 21.02 -1.52 3.83
CA SER A 123 20.64 -2.75 4.52
C SER A 123 19.38 -2.57 5.37
N LYS A 124 19.24 -1.43 6.06
CA LYS A 124 18.00 -1.13 6.81
C LYS A 124 16.79 -0.94 5.90
N ALA A 125 16.97 -0.27 4.76
CA ALA A 125 15.92 -0.07 3.77
C ALA A 125 15.48 -1.40 3.14
N GLU A 126 16.42 -2.28 2.82
CA GLU A 126 16.14 -3.64 2.32
C GLU A 126 15.39 -4.48 3.37
N ALA A 127 15.84 -4.49 4.62
CA ALA A 127 15.15 -5.20 5.70
C ALA A 127 13.70 -4.68 5.89
N THR A 128 13.51 -3.37 5.77
CA THR A 128 12.20 -2.73 5.86
C THR A 128 11.32 -3.08 4.66
N PHE A 129 11.88 -3.11 3.45
CA PHE A 129 11.20 -3.55 2.24
C PHE A 129 10.70 -5.00 2.37
N ILE A 130 11.57 -5.92 2.80
CA ILE A 130 11.19 -7.32 3.05
C ILE A 130 10.07 -7.38 4.09
N ARG A 131 10.18 -6.61 5.17
CA ARG A 131 9.16 -6.61 6.23
C ARG A 131 7.80 -6.10 5.75
N VAL A 132 7.77 -5.11 4.86
CA VAL A 132 6.54 -4.68 4.17
C VAL A 132 5.93 -5.84 3.40
N LEU A 133 6.72 -6.56 2.58
CA LEU A 133 6.20 -7.68 1.79
C LEU A 133 5.65 -8.82 2.66
N GLU A 134 6.30 -9.13 3.78
CA GLU A 134 5.79 -10.10 4.75
C GLU A 134 4.41 -9.69 5.29
N TYR A 135 4.25 -8.42 5.67
CA TYR A 135 2.96 -7.91 6.14
C TYR A 135 1.90 -7.88 5.04
N GLU A 136 2.26 -7.55 3.81
CA GLU A 136 1.34 -7.60 2.66
C GLU A 136 0.82 -9.02 2.44
N ILE A 137 1.70 -10.03 2.43
CA ILE A 137 1.29 -11.45 2.29
C ILE A 137 0.29 -11.83 3.38
N GLU A 138 0.61 -11.53 4.64
CA GLU A 138 -0.29 -11.84 5.75
C GLU A 138 -1.61 -11.06 5.66
N PHE A 139 -1.57 -9.83 5.14
CA PHE A 139 -2.77 -9.02 4.92
C PHE A 139 -3.69 -9.63 3.86
N TRP A 140 -3.13 -10.10 2.74
CA TRP A 140 -3.89 -10.81 1.71
C TRP A 140 -4.47 -12.13 2.24
N ASN A 141 -3.72 -12.84 3.09
CA ASN A 141 -4.17 -14.11 3.70
C ASN A 141 -5.41 -13.93 4.59
N MET A 142 -5.53 -12.80 5.31
CA MET A 142 -6.73 -12.51 6.12
C MET A 142 -8.02 -12.50 5.29
N SER A 143 -7.93 -12.18 4.00
CA SER A 143 -9.07 -12.06 3.09
C SER A 143 -9.46 -13.37 2.40
N GLN A 144 -8.66 -14.45 2.55
CA GLN A 144 -8.95 -15.74 1.91
C GLN A 144 -9.99 -16.59 2.65
N GLY A 145 -10.53 -16.12 3.78
CA GLY A 145 -11.59 -16.81 4.53
C GLY A 145 -11.20 -18.18 5.09
N ARG A 146 -9.90 -18.42 5.30
CA ARG A 146 -9.40 -19.65 5.94
C ARG A 146 -9.29 -19.42 7.45
N ASP A 147 -10.37 -19.70 8.15
CA ASP A 147 -10.35 -20.09 9.57
C ASP A 147 -10.44 -21.61 9.70
#